data_AF-A0A7C6BRI4-F1
#
_entry.id   AF-A0A7C6BRI4-F1
#
_cell.length_a   1.000
_cell.length_b   1.000
_cell.length_c   1.000
_cell.angle_alpha   90.00
_cell.angle_beta   90.00
_cell.angle_gamma   90.00
#
_symmetry.space_group_name_H-M   'P 1'
#
loop_
_entity.id
_entity.type
_entity.pdbx_description
1 polymer ?
#
loop_
_entity_poly.entity_id
_entity_poly.type
_entity_poly.pdbx_seq_one_letter_code
_entity_poly.pdbx_strand_id
1 'polypeptide(L)' 'MKPVFTYTQGMTDVETSYCPGCTHGIAHRIIMEVLEEMGRRGEAIGVAPIGCSVQAHKFMHVDMCESA' A
#
# COMPACT_ATOMS: atom_id res chain seq x y z
N MET A 1 17.65 -17.24 13.21
CA MET A 1 17.94 -16.41 12.01
C MET A 1 16.91 -15.29 11.99
N LYS A 2 17.31 -14.02 11.89
CA LYS A 2 16.36 -12.90 11.78
C LYS A 2 15.90 -12.80 10.32
N PRO A 3 14.59 -12.58 10.04
CA PRO A 3 14.14 -12.37 8.67
C PRO A 3 14.84 -11.13 8.07
N VAL A 4 15.35 -11.27 6.84
CA VAL A 4 15.96 -10.17 6.06
C VAL A 4 14.87 -9.32 5.39
N PHE A 5 13.72 -9.93 5.11
CA PHE A 5 12.55 -9.27 4.53
C PHE A 5 11.32 -9.61 5.35
N THR A 6 10.52 -8.59 5.62
CA THR A 6 9.19 -8.70 6.24
C THR A 6 8.25 -7.77 5.50
N TYR A 7 6.98 -8.12 5.43
CA TYR A 7 5.97 -7.23 4.87
C TYR A 7 5.85 -5.97 5.74
N THR A 8 5.76 -4.79 5.10
CA THR A 8 5.53 -3.52 5.80
C THR A 8 4.21 -3.58 6.55
N GLN A 9 4.19 -3.00 7.75
CA GLN A 9 2.95 -2.85 8.52
C GLN A 9 2.01 -1.81 7.90
N GLY A 10 2.48 -1.05 6.89
CA GLY A 10 1.68 -0.13 6.10
C GLY A 10 0.81 -0.81 5.05
N MET A 11 0.93 -2.12 4.83
CA MET A 11 0.00 -2.89 4.02
C MET A 11 -0.92 -3.72 4.91
N THR A 12 -2.13 -4.00 4.45
CA THR A 12 -3.10 -4.88 5.12
C THR A 12 -2.88 -6.35 4.75
N ASP A 13 -3.43 -7.28 5.54
CA ASP A 13 -3.35 -8.73 5.30
C ASP A 13 -4.30 -9.27 4.20
N VAL A 14 -4.95 -8.39 3.41
CA VAL A 14 -5.82 -8.83 2.32
C VAL A 14 -5.03 -9.13 1.04
N GLU A 15 -5.50 -10.13 0.28
CA GLU A 15 -4.93 -10.43 -1.04
C GLU A 15 -5.21 -9.29 -2.02
N THR A 16 -4.17 -8.87 -2.75
CA THR A 16 -4.32 -7.84 -3.78
C THR A 16 -4.93 -8.41 -5.04
N SER A 17 -5.76 -7.63 -5.74
CA SER A 17 -6.32 -8.00 -7.05
C SER A 17 -5.35 -7.80 -8.23
N TYR A 18 -4.07 -7.56 -7.96
CA TYR A 18 -3.07 -7.26 -8.98
C TYR A 18 -2.58 -8.52 -9.69
N CYS A 19 -2.30 -8.39 -11.00
CA CYS A 19 -1.70 -9.48 -11.76
C CYS A 19 -0.31 -9.83 -11.20
N PRO A 20 0.07 -11.11 -11.16
CA PRO A 20 1.43 -11.53 -10.80
C PRO A 20 2.47 -10.85 -11.68
N GLY A 21 3.45 -10.21 -11.06
CA GLY A 21 4.54 -9.50 -11.77
C GLY A 21 4.20 -8.09 -12.26
N CYS A 22 2.97 -7.58 -12.07
CA CYS A 22 2.70 -6.17 -12.37
C CYS A 22 3.27 -5.25 -11.28
N THR A 23 3.56 -4.01 -11.64
CA THR A 23 4.24 -3.06 -10.76
C THR A 23 3.32 -2.35 -9.77
N HIS A 24 2.00 -2.48 -9.89
CA HIS A 24 1.04 -1.79 -9.00
C HIS A 24 1.18 -2.21 -7.54
N GLY A 25 1.22 -3.53 -7.27
CA GLY A 25 1.41 -4.04 -5.91
C GLY A 25 2.79 -3.69 -5.34
N ILE A 26 3.83 -3.70 -6.19
CA ILE A 26 5.18 -3.28 -5.80
C ILE A 26 5.21 -1.80 -5.44
N ALA A 27 4.58 -0.94 -6.25
CA ALA A 27 4.51 0.49 -6.01
C ALA A 27 3.79 0.81 -4.70
N HIS A 28 2.64 0.18 -4.44
CA HIS A 28 1.90 0.36 -3.17
C HIS A 28 2.76 -0.04 -1.96
N ARG A 29 3.43 -1.19 -2.02
CA ARG A 29 4.34 -1.65 -0.96
C ARG A 29 5.47 -0.66 -0.72
N ILE A 30 6.14 -0.19 -1.77
CA ILE A 30 7.26 0.77 -1.64
C ILE A 30 6.79 2.09 -1.03
N ILE A 31 5.64 2.59 -1.46
CA ILE A 31 5.07 3.83 -0.89
C ILE A 31 4.80 3.64 0.62
N MET A 32 4.24 2.50 1.02
CA MET A 32 3.98 2.18 2.42
C MET A 32 5.26 1.96 3.25
N GLU A 33 6.28 1.30 2.69
CA GLU A 33 7.60 1.12 3.32
C GLU A 33 8.25 2.48 3.60
N VAL A 34 8.24 3.40 2.63
CA VAL A 34 8.78 4.74 2.80
C VAL A 34 8.00 5.53 3.87
N LEU A 35 6.66 5.46 3.88
CA LEU A 35 5.85 6.12 4.91
C LEU A 35 6.13 5.56 6.31
N GLU A 36 6.36 4.25 6.42
CA GLU A 36 6.73 3.59 7.67
C GLU A 36 8.13 4.03 8.14
N GLU A 37 9.12 4.02 7.25
CA GLU A 37 10.48 4.48 7.53
C GLU A 37 10.54 5.95 7.98
N MET A 38 9.67 6.79 7.39
CA MET A 38 9.54 8.19 7.79
C MET A 38 8.77 8.38 9.10
N GLY A 39 8.07 7.35 9.59
CA GLY A 39 7.21 7.44 10.78
C GLY A 39 5.94 8.27 10.56
N ARG A 40 5.47 8.43 9.31
CA ARG A 40 4.40 9.39 8.93
C ARG A 40 3.10 8.76 8.44
N ARG A 41 2.89 7.47 8.73
CA ARG A 41 1.66 6.76 8.32
C ARG A 41 0.37 7.41 8.83
N GLY A 42 0.38 7.93 10.06
CA GLY A 42 -0.76 8.64 10.64
C GLY A 42 -0.93 10.10 10.18
N GLU A 43 -0.04 10.59 9.32
CA GLU A 43 -0.07 11.96 8.77
C GLU A 43 -0.36 11.98 7.25
N ALA A 44 -0.61 10.82 6.66
CA ALA A 44 -0.89 10.69 5.23
C ALA A 44 -2.38 10.40 5.00
N ILE A 45 -2.94 11.00 3.95
CA ILE A 45 -4.23 10.61 3.38
C ILE A 45 -4.00 10.29 1.92
N GLY A 46 -4.41 9.11 1.48
CA GLY A 46 -4.31 8.68 0.10
C GLY A 46 -5.52 9.09 -0.76
N VAL A 47 -5.33 9.09 -2.07
CA VAL A 47 -6.42 9.20 -3.04
C VAL A 47 -6.37 7.99 -3.96
N ALA A 48 -7.37 7.10 -3.84
CA ALA A 48 -7.47 5.90 -4.66
C ALA A 48 -7.91 6.29 -6.09
N PRO A 49 -7.13 5.97 -7.14
CA PRO A 49 -7.43 6.38 -8.51
C PRO A 49 -8.45 5.45 -9.18
N ILE A 50 -9.06 5.89 -10.28
CA ILE A 50 -9.79 4.99 -11.18
C ILE A 50 -8.79 4.10 -11.95
N GLY A 51 -9.05 2.79 -11.99
CA GLY A 51 -8.26 1.81 -12.74
C GLY A 51 -7.89 0.57 -11.91
N CYS A 52 -6.80 -0.12 -12.27
CA CYS A 52 -6.36 -1.33 -11.55
C CYS A 52 -6.16 -1.09 -10.04
N SER A 53 -5.80 0.12 -9.64
CA SER A 53 -5.58 0.51 -8.24
C SER A 53 -6.81 1.12 -7.54
N VAL A 54 -8.01 1.00 -8.09
CA VAL A 54 -9.24 1.55 -7.46
C VAL A 54 -9.48 1.02 -6.05
N GLN A 55 -9.03 -0.21 -5.77
CA GLN A 55 -9.15 -0.84 -4.46
C GLN A 55 -7.96 -0.55 -3.54
N ALA A 56 -7.14 0.47 -3.82
CA ALA A 56 -5.98 0.87 -3.03
C ALA A 56 -6.29 1.00 -1.52
N HIS A 57 -7.46 1.55 -1.19
CA HIS A 57 -7.96 1.75 0.17
C HIS A 57 -8.17 0.44 0.94
N LYS A 58 -8.26 -0.71 0.25
CA LYS A 58 -8.35 -2.03 0.89
C LYS A 58 -6.98 -2.60 1.22
N PHE A 59 -5.94 -2.23 0.46
CA PHE A 59 -4.63 -2.86 0.49
C PHE A 59 -3.61 -2.10 1.35
N MET A 60 -3.75 -0.77 1.43
CA MET A 60 -2.83 0.11 2.13
C MET A 60 -3.45 0.59 3.44
N HIS A 61 -2.70 0.50 4.54
CA HIS A 61 -3.10 0.85 5.90
C HIS A 61 -2.90 2.36 6.15
N VAL A 62 -3.57 3.17 5.35
CA VAL A 62 -3.65 4.64 5.40
C VAL A 62 -5.06 5.04 4.99
N ASP A 63 -5.62 6.07 5.62
CA ASP A 63 -6.96 6.56 5.25
C ASP A 63 -6.95 7.08 3.81
N MET A 64 -7.99 6.75 3.03
CA MET A 64 -8.06 7.10 1.61
C MET A 64 -9.43 7.62 1.19
N CYS A 65 -9.42 8.57 0.27
CA CYS A 65 -10.60 8.98 -0.49
C CYS A 65 -10.61 8.32 -1.87
N GLU A 66 -11.77 7.93 -2.38
CA GLU A 66 -11.91 7.54 -3.78
C GLU A 66 -11.89 8.79 -4.68
N SER A 67 -11.16 8.74 -5.80
CA SER A 67 -11.18 9.81 -6.79
C SER A 67 -12.55 9.88 -7.46
N ALA A 68 -13.16 11.08 -7.47
CA ALA A 68 -14.40 11.38 -8.19
C ALA A 68 -14.17 11.58 -9.69
#